data_AF-A0AAW7DQG9-F1
#
_entry.id   AF-A0AAW7DQG9-F1
#
_cell.length_a   1.000
_cell.length_b   1.000
_cell.length_c   1.000
_cell.angle_alpha   90.00
_cell.angle_beta   90.00
_cell.angle_gamma   90.00
#
_symmetry.space_group_name_H-M   'P 1'
#
loop_
_entity.id
_entity.type
_entity.pdbx_description
1 polymer ?
#
loop_
_entity_poly.entity_id
_entity_poly.type
_entity_poly.pdbx_seq_one_letter_code
_entity_poly.pdbx_strand_id
1 'polypeptide(L)'
;MKFTNTNRVKGPSGQQGAALIIALIVMALVSVMGLSALRSSMLSGRVATGVQADAMTFEAAETALAVTYASIDAMSENQQFSSLTDGIEFCVTANGSASEGGCGGDAWMDRRSLLRAGSTSFFNGYTPRDGFGIGQTGTSAIFVDYNVTTLAESEMPQLELENFHLQESMKTGLLPMSEIN
;
A
#
# COMPACT_ATOMS: atom_id res chain seq x y z
N MET A 1 -47.86 79.72 12.55
CA MET A 1 -47.37 78.61 11.68
C MET A 1 -46.06 78.07 12.23
N LYS A 2 -46.04 76.85 12.79
CA LYS A 2 -45.06 75.78 12.49
C LYS A 2 -45.24 74.61 13.46
N PHE A 3 -45.28 73.43 12.87
CA PHE A 3 -45.54 72.11 13.43
C PHE A 3 -44.36 71.56 14.25
N THR A 4 -44.61 70.39 14.87
CA THR A 4 -43.72 69.33 15.37
C THR A 4 -43.67 69.24 16.91
N ASN A 5 -43.78 68.09 17.58
CA ASN A 5 -43.64 66.70 17.14
C ASN A 5 -44.34 65.77 18.17
N THR A 6 -45.31 64.96 17.73
CA THR A 6 -45.87 63.84 18.50
C THR A 6 -45.29 62.53 17.96
N ASN A 7 -44.50 61.83 18.79
CA ASN A 7 -44.59 60.37 19.03
C ASN A 7 -43.31 59.88 19.71
N ARG A 8 -43.36 59.69 21.03
CA ARG A 8 -42.39 58.86 21.76
C ARG A 8 -42.98 57.46 21.82
N VAL A 9 -42.56 56.59 20.91
CA VAL A 9 -42.89 55.15 20.97
C VAL A 9 -42.26 54.60 22.25
N LYS A 10 -43.11 54.25 23.22
CA LYS A 10 -42.70 53.63 24.48
C LYS A 10 -42.42 52.15 24.17
N GLY A 11 -41.15 51.80 24.03
CA GLY A 11 -40.72 50.40 23.83
C GLY A 11 -41.10 49.54 25.05
N PRO A 12 -41.51 48.27 24.86
CA PRO A 12 -42.01 47.43 25.94
C PRO A 12 -40.90 47.11 26.96
N SER A 13 -41.06 47.58 28.20
CA SER A 13 -40.05 47.54 29.27
C SER A 13 -40.16 46.32 30.21
N GLY A 14 -40.45 45.12 29.67
CA GLY A 14 -40.61 43.89 30.46
C GLY A 14 -39.99 42.62 29.86
N GLN A 15 -39.29 42.71 28.73
CA GLN A 15 -38.87 41.53 27.93
C GLN A 15 -37.38 41.15 28.09
N GLN A 16 -36.61 41.84 28.93
CA GLN A 16 -35.15 41.66 29.01
C GLN A 16 -34.71 40.25 29.48
N GLY A 17 -35.52 39.55 30.29
CA GLY A 17 -35.20 38.17 30.72
C GLY A 17 -35.55 37.10 29.69
N ALA A 18 -36.67 37.26 28.98
CA ALA A 18 -37.14 36.28 27.99
C ALA A 18 -36.23 36.21 26.76
N ALA A 19 -35.67 37.34 26.34
CA ALA A 19 -34.72 37.41 25.23
C ALA A 19 -33.44 36.59 25.48
N LEU A 20 -32.94 36.58 26.72
CA LEU A 20 -31.74 35.84 27.10
C LEU A 20 -31.96 34.32 27.05
N ILE A 21 -33.14 33.86 27.48
CA ILE A 21 -33.51 32.43 27.42
C ILE A 21 -33.64 31.99 25.96
N ILE A 22 -34.30 32.78 25.12
CA ILE A 22 -34.45 32.46 23.70
C ILE A 22 -33.07 32.41 23.02
N ALA A 23 -32.20 33.39 23.30
CA ALA A 23 -30.84 33.39 22.78
C ALA A 23 -30.05 32.14 23.20
N LEU A 24 -30.21 31.70 24.46
CA LEU A 24 -29.56 30.49 24.96
C LEU A 24 -30.09 29.22 24.28
N ILE A 25 -31.41 29.11 24.08
CA ILE A 25 -32.02 27.99 23.36
C ILE A 25 -31.50 27.94 21.91
N VAL A 26 -31.47 29.09 21.22
CA VAL A 26 -30.95 29.15 19.84
C VAL A 26 -29.47 28.80 19.79
N MET A 27 -28.64 29.30 20.71
CA MET A 27 -27.23 28.92 20.79
C MET A 27 -27.04 27.43 21.04
N ALA A 28 -27.85 26.84 21.92
CA ALA A 28 -27.80 25.42 22.22
C ALA A 28 -28.16 24.58 20.98
N LEU A 29 -29.22 24.95 20.26
CA LEU A 29 -29.61 24.28 19.01
C LEU A 29 -28.50 24.36 17.96
N VAL A 30 -27.93 25.54 17.72
CA VAL A 30 -26.83 25.73 16.77
C VAL A 30 -25.59 24.93 17.19
N SER A 31 -25.28 24.86 18.49
CA SER A 31 -24.16 24.07 19.00
C SER A 31 -24.34 22.57 18.76
N VAL A 32 -25.54 22.03 18.97
CA VAL A 32 -25.84 20.61 18.72
C VAL A 32 -25.74 20.29 17.22
N MET A 33 -26.25 21.17 16.37
CA MET A 33 -26.09 21.05 14.91
C MET A 33 -24.61 21.07 14.50
N GLY A 34 -23.83 22.00 15.07
CA GLY A 34 -22.38 22.09 14.84
C GLY A 34 -21.61 20.84 15.30
N LEU A 35 -21.92 20.32 16.49
CA LEU A 35 -21.28 19.12 17.03
C LEU A 35 -21.53 17.88 16.16
N SER A 36 -22.75 17.77 15.63
CA SER A 36 -23.16 16.66 14.76
C SER A 36 -22.37 16.66 13.45
N ALA A 37 -22.19 17.84 12.86
CA ALA A 37 -21.35 18.02 11.67
C ALA A 37 -19.87 17.67 11.94
N LEU A 38 -19.31 18.12 13.08
CA LEU A 38 -17.92 17.84 13.46
C LEU A 38 -17.65 16.34 13.67
N ARG A 39 -18.58 15.61 14.29
CA ARG A 39 -18.46 14.15 14.45
C ARG A 39 -18.41 13.43 13.10
N SER A 40 -19.26 13.82 12.16
CA SER A 40 -19.27 13.27 10.80
C SER A 40 -17.95 13.54 10.08
N SER A 41 -17.43 14.78 10.18
CA SER A 41 -16.15 15.15 9.59
C SER A 41 -14.98 14.34 10.17
N MET A 42 -14.94 14.13 11.48
CA MET A 42 -13.92 13.30 12.13
C MET A 42 -13.97 11.83 11.68
N LEU A 43 -15.17 11.26 11.55
CA LEU A 43 -15.34 9.90 11.05
C LEU A 43 -14.84 9.78 9.61
N SER A 44 -15.23 10.71 8.74
CA SER A 44 -14.76 10.75 7.36
C SER A 44 -13.24 10.88 7.28
N GLY A 45 -12.63 11.69 8.16
CA GLY A 45 -11.17 11.81 8.25
C GLY A 45 -10.49 10.49 8.62
N ARG A 46 -11.01 9.75 9.59
CA ARG A 46 -10.47 8.43 9.99
C ARG A 46 -10.59 7.39 8.89
N VAL A 47 -11.73 7.37 8.18
CA VAL A 47 -11.92 6.47 7.03
C VAL A 47 -10.93 6.82 5.93
N ALA A 48 -10.78 8.11 5.61
CA ALA A 48 -9.82 8.56 4.59
C ALA A 48 -8.38 8.16 4.94
N THR A 49 -7.96 8.33 6.20
CA THR A 49 -6.63 7.89 6.63
C THR A 49 -6.45 6.38 6.59
N GLY A 50 -7.49 5.61 6.90
CA GLY A 50 -7.45 4.15 6.80
C GLY A 50 -7.29 3.68 5.36
N VAL A 51 -8.08 4.23 4.43
CA VAL A 51 -7.97 3.93 2.99
C VAL A 51 -6.61 4.36 2.44
N GLN A 52 -6.08 5.51 2.87
CA GLN A 52 -4.77 5.96 2.46
C GLN A 52 -3.66 5.02 2.96
N ALA A 53 -3.74 4.55 4.20
CA ALA A 53 -2.77 3.63 4.76
C ALA A 53 -2.80 2.26 4.05
N ASP A 54 -4.00 1.74 3.78
CA ASP A 54 -4.20 0.52 3.02
C ASP A 54 -3.59 0.63 1.60
N ALA A 55 -3.87 1.73 0.89
CA ALA A 55 -3.29 1.98 -0.43
C ALA A 55 -1.75 2.07 -0.40
N MET A 56 -1.16 2.68 0.64
CA MET A 56 0.30 2.73 0.80
C MET A 56 0.89 1.34 1.03
N THR A 57 0.26 0.48 1.86
CA THR A 57 0.71 -0.90 2.05
C THR A 57 0.60 -1.70 0.75
N PHE A 58 -0.51 -1.57 0.02
CA PHE A 58 -0.69 -2.20 -1.29
C PHE A 58 0.41 -1.83 -2.29
N GLU A 59 0.71 -0.54 -2.43
CA GLU A 59 1.78 -0.05 -3.31
C GLU A 59 3.17 -0.53 -2.87
N ALA A 60 3.38 -0.64 -1.56
CA ALA A 60 4.62 -1.15 -0.99
C ALA A 60 4.84 -2.63 -1.35
N ALA A 61 3.81 -3.48 -1.21
CA ALA A 61 3.86 -4.89 -1.63
C ALA A 61 4.14 -5.03 -3.14
N GLU A 62 3.44 -4.25 -3.98
CA GLU A 62 3.70 -4.26 -5.43
C GLU A 62 5.10 -3.77 -5.79
N THR A 63 5.66 -2.83 -5.02
CA THR A 63 7.06 -2.40 -5.22
C THR A 63 8.02 -3.54 -4.91
N ALA A 64 7.79 -4.32 -3.85
CA ALA A 64 8.60 -5.50 -3.55
C ALA A 64 8.53 -6.55 -4.67
N LEU A 65 7.33 -6.81 -5.23
CA LEU A 65 7.18 -7.68 -6.40
C LEU A 65 7.96 -7.16 -7.60
N ALA A 66 7.80 -5.88 -7.93
CA ALA A 66 8.45 -5.26 -9.08
C ALA A 66 9.98 -5.34 -8.98
N VAL A 67 10.53 -5.11 -7.79
CA VAL A 67 11.97 -5.20 -7.54
C VAL A 67 12.47 -6.65 -7.65
N THR A 68 11.72 -7.62 -7.16
CA THR A 68 12.05 -9.05 -7.27
C THR A 68 12.00 -9.54 -8.71
N TYR A 69 11.03 -9.08 -9.50
CA TYR A 69 11.03 -9.40 -10.92
C TYR A 69 12.20 -8.75 -11.66
N ALA A 70 12.54 -7.50 -11.32
CA ALA A 70 13.69 -6.83 -11.91
C ALA A 70 15.01 -7.53 -11.56
N SER A 71 15.15 -8.04 -10.34
CA SER A 71 16.35 -8.80 -9.94
C SER A 71 16.41 -10.17 -10.62
N ILE A 72 15.30 -10.91 -10.72
CA ILE A 72 15.20 -12.19 -11.45
C ILE A 72 15.51 -11.99 -12.94
N ASP A 73 15.06 -10.90 -13.54
CA ASP A 73 15.32 -10.56 -14.94
C ASP A 73 16.80 -10.20 -15.19
N ALA A 74 17.45 -9.56 -14.22
CA ALA A 74 18.86 -9.21 -14.28
C ALA A 74 19.82 -10.39 -14.06
N MET A 75 19.32 -11.56 -13.62
CA MET A 75 20.16 -12.74 -13.39
C MET A 75 20.66 -13.34 -14.70
N SER A 76 21.93 -13.76 -14.70
CA SER A 76 22.50 -14.52 -15.83
C SER A 76 21.88 -15.92 -15.92
N GLU A 77 21.62 -16.38 -17.14
CA GLU A 77 20.97 -17.66 -17.46
C GLU A 77 21.63 -18.86 -16.75
N ASN A 78 22.94 -18.80 -16.49
CA ASN A 78 23.72 -19.88 -15.89
C ASN A 78 23.53 -20.02 -14.36
N GLN A 79 23.07 -18.98 -13.67
CA GLN A 79 22.83 -18.97 -12.22
C GLN A 79 21.33 -18.92 -11.88
N GLN A 80 20.49 -18.72 -12.90
CA GLN A 80 19.06 -18.54 -12.74
C GLN A 80 18.39 -19.80 -12.19
N PHE A 81 18.74 -20.99 -12.68
CA PHE A 81 18.16 -22.25 -12.20
C PHE A 81 18.41 -22.47 -10.70
N SER A 82 19.67 -22.43 -10.26
CA SER A 82 20.03 -22.67 -8.86
C SER A 82 19.42 -21.65 -7.90
N SER A 83 19.35 -20.39 -8.33
CA SER A 83 18.82 -19.30 -7.49
C SER A 83 17.29 -19.36 -7.38
N LEU A 84 16.60 -19.72 -8.46
CA LEU A 84 15.15 -19.92 -8.42
C LEU A 84 14.78 -21.11 -7.54
N THR A 85 15.52 -22.23 -7.64
CA THR A 85 15.24 -23.44 -6.85
C THR A 85 15.47 -23.27 -5.34
N ASP A 86 16.43 -22.44 -4.93
CA ASP A 86 16.71 -22.17 -3.51
C ASP A 86 15.65 -21.25 -2.87
N GLY A 87 14.89 -20.55 -3.71
CA GLY A 87 13.98 -19.49 -3.30
C GLY A 87 14.74 -18.19 -3.11
N ILE A 88 14.10 -17.09 -3.50
CA ILE A 88 14.73 -15.77 -3.45
C ILE A 88 13.88 -14.88 -2.57
N GLU A 89 14.50 -14.29 -1.56
CA GLU A 89 13.86 -13.34 -0.66
C GLU A 89 14.50 -11.97 -0.85
N PHE A 90 13.66 -10.93 -0.90
CA PHE A 90 14.10 -9.55 -1.01
C PHE A 90 13.35 -8.67 -0.02
N CYS A 91 14.06 -7.66 0.49
CA CYS A 91 13.46 -6.57 1.23
C CYS A 91 13.70 -5.23 0.52
N VAL A 92 12.69 -4.37 0.49
CA VAL A 92 12.80 -3.03 -0.09
C VAL A 92 13.30 -2.06 0.97
N THR A 93 14.43 -1.41 0.68
CA THR A 93 15.03 -0.40 1.55
C THR A 93 14.61 1.02 1.13
N ALA A 94 14.79 1.99 2.04
CA ALA A 94 14.50 3.41 1.80
C ALA A 94 15.27 4.06 0.63
N ASN A 95 16.26 3.38 0.06
CA ASN A 95 16.97 3.81 -1.15
C ASN A 95 16.30 3.30 -2.43
N GLY A 96 15.14 2.64 -2.33
CA GLY A 96 14.47 2.00 -3.47
C GLY A 96 15.23 0.80 -4.02
N SER A 97 16.18 0.26 -3.25
CA SER A 97 16.99 -0.90 -3.63
C SER A 97 16.52 -2.13 -2.86
N ALA A 98 16.50 -3.27 -3.55
CA ALA A 98 16.36 -4.58 -2.91
C ALA A 98 17.65 -4.91 -2.16
N SER A 99 17.51 -5.30 -0.89
CA SER A 99 18.51 -6.12 -0.23
C SER A 99 18.09 -7.58 -0.33
N GLU A 100 19.00 -8.45 -0.78
CA GLU A 100 18.79 -9.91 -0.71
C GLU A 100 18.63 -10.35 0.75
N GLY A 101 17.67 -11.25 0.97
CA GLY A 101 17.27 -11.77 2.28
C GLY A 101 16.07 -11.03 2.89
N GLY A 102 15.52 -11.62 3.95
CA GLY A 102 14.35 -11.11 4.64
C GLY A 102 14.50 -9.74 5.27
N CYS A 103 13.35 -9.09 5.49
CA CYS A 103 13.29 -7.78 6.10
C CYS A 103 13.70 -7.82 7.58
N GLY A 104 14.97 -7.53 7.85
CA GLY A 104 15.49 -7.38 9.21
C GLY A 104 14.84 -6.24 10.00
N GLY A 105 15.14 -6.14 11.31
CA GLY A 105 14.53 -5.17 12.23
C GLY A 105 14.66 -3.68 11.85
N ASP A 106 15.62 -3.31 11.00
CA ASP A 106 15.84 -1.93 10.56
C ASP A 106 15.60 -1.72 9.04
N ALA A 107 15.10 -2.75 8.35
CA ALA A 107 14.83 -2.69 6.92
C ALA A 107 13.44 -2.07 6.68
N TRP A 108 13.44 -0.76 6.45
CA TRP A 108 12.22 0.02 6.17
C TRP A 108 12.26 0.60 4.76
N MET A 109 11.10 0.60 4.10
CA MET A 109 10.91 1.21 2.78
C MET A 109 10.93 2.75 2.85
N ASP A 110 10.68 3.32 4.03
CA ASP A 110 10.73 4.76 4.26
C ASP A 110 11.67 5.13 5.41
N ARG A 111 12.20 6.35 5.38
CA ARG A 111 13.06 6.92 6.44
C ARG A 111 12.35 7.10 7.78
N ARG A 112 11.01 7.16 7.79
CA ARG A 112 10.22 7.31 9.01
C ARG A 112 9.91 5.98 9.69
N SER A 113 10.42 4.87 9.17
CA SER A 113 10.21 3.53 9.73
C SER A 113 8.73 3.17 9.88
N LEU A 114 7.96 3.51 8.83
CA LEU A 114 6.50 3.42 8.82
C LEU A 114 6.01 2.24 7.98
N LEU A 115 6.74 1.86 6.95
CA LEU A 115 6.37 0.84 5.98
C LEU A 115 7.51 -0.16 5.81
N ARG A 116 7.18 -1.44 5.88
CA ARG A 116 8.05 -2.55 5.44
C ARG A 116 7.45 -3.19 4.21
N ALA A 117 8.30 -3.62 3.31
CA ALA A 117 7.90 -4.37 2.14
C ALA A 117 8.96 -5.42 1.84
N GLY A 118 8.52 -6.67 1.78
CA GLY A 118 9.36 -7.82 1.48
C GLY A 118 8.69 -8.68 0.41
N SER A 119 9.45 -9.58 -0.18
CA SER A 119 8.92 -10.56 -1.11
C SER A 119 9.75 -11.82 -1.11
N THR A 120 9.07 -12.96 -1.22
CA THR A 120 9.66 -14.29 -1.30
C THR A 120 9.16 -14.98 -2.56
N SER A 121 10.08 -15.54 -3.35
CA SER A 121 9.79 -16.31 -4.55
C SER A 121 9.99 -17.80 -4.31
N PHE A 122 9.06 -18.60 -4.84
CA PHE A 122 9.08 -20.05 -4.82
C PHE A 122 9.11 -20.59 -6.24
N PHE A 123 9.95 -21.59 -6.46
CA PHE A 123 10.01 -22.30 -7.72
C PHE A 123 8.89 -23.35 -7.82
N ASN A 124 8.04 -23.24 -8.85
CA ASN A 124 6.89 -24.10 -9.08
C ASN A 124 7.07 -24.95 -10.36
N GLY A 125 8.30 -25.38 -10.62
CA GLY A 125 8.65 -26.27 -11.73
C GLY A 125 8.92 -25.55 -13.05
N TYR A 126 9.13 -26.36 -14.09
CA TYR A 126 9.45 -25.88 -15.43
C TYR A 126 8.67 -26.63 -16.49
N THR A 127 8.38 -25.97 -17.61
CA THR A 127 7.80 -26.60 -18.80
C THR A 127 8.75 -26.42 -19.98
N PRO A 128 8.97 -27.47 -20.80
CA PRO A 128 9.79 -27.33 -22.00
C PRO A 128 9.08 -26.40 -22.98
N ARG A 129 9.82 -25.45 -23.56
CA ARG A 129 9.25 -24.54 -24.56
C ARG A 129 9.24 -25.20 -25.94
N ASP A 130 8.05 -25.30 -26.53
CA ASP A 130 7.86 -25.89 -27.85
C ASP A 130 8.61 -25.11 -28.94
N GLY A 131 9.33 -25.81 -29.82
CA GLY A 131 10.03 -25.24 -30.97
C GLY A 131 11.51 -24.85 -30.74
N PHE A 132 12.05 -24.96 -29.52
CA PHE A 132 13.48 -24.78 -29.27
C PHE A 132 14.20 -26.13 -29.24
N GLY A 133 15.01 -26.38 -30.27
CA GLY A 133 15.71 -27.65 -30.48
C GLY A 133 16.98 -27.80 -29.65
N ILE A 134 17.30 -29.06 -29.33
CA ILE A 134 18.53 -29.51 -28.69
C ILE A 134 19.72 -29.13 -29.57
N GLY A 135 20.55 -28.17 -29.14
CA GLY A 135 21.74 -27.76 -29.89
C GLY A 135 22.80 -28.86 -29.89
N GLN A 136 22.94 -29.60 -30.99
CA GLN A 136 23.90 -30.71 -31.18
C GLN A 136 25.40 -30.30 -31.29
N THR A 137 25.80 -29.13 -30.80
CA THR A 137 27.22 -28.72 -30.82
C THR A 137 27.72 -28.37 -29.43
N GLY A 138 28.28 -29.38 -28.75
CA GLY A 138 29.26 -29.24 -27.66
C GLY A 138 28.75 -28.82 -26.28
N THR A 139 27.56 -28.22 -26.15
CA THR A 139 26.93 -27.94 -24.85
C THR A 139 25.41 -27.89 -25.05
N SER A 140 24.77 -29.05 -25.01
CA SER A 140 23.31 -29.13 -25.14
C SER A 140 22.67 -28.47 -23.92
N ALA A 141 21.81 -27.47 -24.10
CA ALA A 141 20.96 -26.94 -23.04
C ALA A 141 19.55 -26.81 -23.61
N ILE A 142 18.53 -27.12 -22.80
CA ILE A 142 17.13 -27.05 -23.23
C ILE A 142 16.54 -25.74 -22.73
N PHE A 143 15.86 -25.01 -23.61
CA PHE A 143 15.10 -23.83 -23.21
C PHE A 143 13.82 -24.27 -22.51
N VAL A 144 13.67 -23.84 -21.26
CA VAL A 144 12.49 -24.11 -20.44
C VAL A 144 11.90 -22.82 -19.93
N ASP A 145 10.60 -22.89 -19.66
CA ASP A 145 9.87 -21.84 -18.99
C ASP A 145 9.73 -22.21 -17.52
N TYR A 146 10.42 -21.46 -16.66
CA TYR A 146 10.35 -21.57 -15.22
C TYR A 146 9.07 -20.90 -14.72
N ASN A 147 8.26 -21.65 -13.97
CA ASN A 147 7.11 -21.09 -13.25
C ASN A 147 7.58 -20.65 -11.86
N VAL A 148 7.48 -19.36 -11.59
CA VAL A 148 7.93 -18.75 -10.33
C VAL A 148 6.73 -18.04 -9.69
N THR A 149 6.37 -18.49 -8.50
CA THR A 149 5.33 -17.87 -7.69
C THR A 149 6.00 -16.93 -6.69
N THR A 150 5.72 -15.64 -6.76
CA THR A 150 6.26 -14.65 -5.82
C THR A 150 5.16 -14.12 -4.91
N LEU A 151 5.39 -14.17 -3.60
CA LEU A 151 4.57 -13.56 -2.58
C LEU A 151 5.27 -12.30 -2.09
N ALA A 152 4.64 -11.14 -2.22
CA ALA A 152 5.04 -9.95 -1.50
C ALA A 152 4.19 -9.74 -0.26
N GLU A 153 4.83 -9.18 0.74
CA GLU A 153 4.25 -8.77 2.00
C GLU A 153 4.56 -7.29 2.23
N SER A 154 3.62 -6.60 2.85
CA SER A 154 3.82 -5.25 3.34
C SER A 154 3.18 -5.08 4.70
N GLU A 155 3.83 -4.31 5.55
CA GLU A 155 3.39 -4.08 6.92
C GLU A 155 3.50 -2.59 7.26
N MET A 156 2.45 -2.08 7.92
CA MET A 156 2.45 -0.81 8.63
C MET A 156 2.14 -1.05 10.12
N PRO A 157 3.18 -1.25 10.96
CA PRO A 157 2.99 -1.62 12.36
C PRO A 157 2.20 -0.59 13.17
N GLN A 158 2.30 0.70 12.82
CA GLN A 158 1.63 1.77 13.54
C GLN A 158 0.10 1.75 13.38
N LEU A 159 -0.41 1.10 12.33
CA LEU A 159 -1.84 0.98 12.05
C LEU A 159 -2.33 -0.48 12.05
N GLU A 160 -1.47 -1.44 12.41
CA GLU A 160 -1.78 -2.88 12.39
C GLU A 160 -2.33 -3.32 11.02
N LEU A 161 -1.74 -2.80 9.94
CA LEU A 161 -2.11 -3.14 8.57
C LEU A 161 -1.06 -4.04 7.96
N GLU A 162 -1.52 -5.13 7.36
CA GLU A 162 -0.72 -6.10 6.62
C GLU A 162 -1.41 -6.36 5.28
N ASN A 163 -0.62 -6.44 4.21
CA ASN A 163 -1.11 -6.79 2.89
C ASN A 163 -0.20 -7.83 2.24
N PHE A 164 -0.82 -8.82 1.60
CA PHE A 164 -0.15 -9.96 0.96
C PHE A 164 -0.56 -10.08 -0.49
N HIS A 165 0.41 -10.10 -1.39
CA HIS A 165 0.18 -10.12 -2.83
C HIS A 165 0.91 -11.29 -3.45
N LEU A 166 0.16 -12.23 -4.01
CA LEU A 166 0.72 -13.38 -4.71
C LEU A 166 0.59 -13.18 -6.22
N GLN A 167 1.70 -13.28 -6.92
CA GLN A 167 1.73 -13.24 -8.37
C GLN A 167 2.54 -14.42 -8.91
N GLU A 168 2.00 -15.07 -9.95
CA GLU A 168 2.71 -16.08 -10.70
C GLU A 168 3.32 -15.45 -11.95
N SER A 169 4.54 -15.84 -12.25
CA SER A 169 5.27 -15.37 -13.41
C SER A 169 5.97 -16.52 -14.10
N MET A 170 6.12 -16.40 -15.41
CA MET A 170 6.85 -17.36 -16.22
C MET A 170 8.10 -16.68 -16.75
N LYS A 171 9.27 -17.26 -16.46
CA LYS A 171 10.55 -16.77 -16.95
C LYS A 171 11.22 -17.84 -17.80
N THR A 172 11.60 -17.48 -19.02
CA THR A 172 12.35 -18.37 -19.90
C THR A 172 13.82 -18.38 -19.49
N GLY A 173 14.40 -19.57 -19.41
CA GLY A 173 15.82 -19.74 -19.20
C GLY A 173 16.32 -21.09 -19.72
N LEU A 174 17.58 -21.39 -19.41
CA LEU A 174 18.25 -22.62 -19.82
C LEU A 174 18.21 -23.62 -18.67
N LEU A 175 17.79 -24.86 -18.94
CA LEU A 175 17.91 -25.96 -17.99
C LEU A 175 19.31 -26.60 -18.14
N PRO A 176 20.14 -26.61 -17.07
CA PRO A 176 21.46 -27.25 -17.14
C PRO A 176 21.33 -28.78 -17.26
N MET A 177 22.20 -29.40 -18.05
CA MET A 177 22.18 -30.86 -18.31
C MET A 177 22.37 -31.73 -17.07
N SER A 178 22.93 -31.20 -15.98
CA SER A 178 23.07 -31.93 -14.71
C SER A 178 21.72 -32.31 -14.08
N GLU A 179 20.64 -31.63 -14.48
CA GLU A 179 19.29 -31.80 -13.94
C GLU A 179 18.36 -32.51 -14.94
N ILE A 180 18.88 -32.85 -16.14
CA ILE A 180 18.15 -33.62 -17.16
C ILE A 180 18.42 -35.11 -16.90
N ASN A 181 17.59 -35.72 -16.06
CA ASN A 181 17.55 -37.16 -15.84
C ASN A 181 16.38 -37.78 -16.60
#